data_AF-F0Y276-F1
#
_entry.id   AF-F0Y276-F1
#
_cell.length_a   1.000
_cell.length_b   1.000
_cell.length_c   1.000
_cell.angle_alpha   90.00
_cell.angle_beta   90.00
_cell.angle_gamma   90.00
#
_symmetry.space_group_name_H-M   'P 1'
#
loop_
_entity.id
_entity.type
_entity.pdbx_description
1 polymer ?
#
loop_
_entity_poly.entity_id
_entity_poly.type
_entity_poly.pdbx_seq_one_letter_code
_entity_poly.pdbx_strand_id
1 'polypeptide(L)'
;MDDEYARLGVFDDARWRVVDNATYAVAPTYPPQFAVPAELDDEALEGEIKRRSKHRTPALTWRHPVSKTPLCRSAQPHAEHHKDRAFHDRHALAVLGAIRRCGLAGASLAVVDARPYANALANTLKGGGFEDAHDIPGGGTVYFANIPNIHAMRQSLAKLRRACEKNDGDFLEEVHGSRWLDNLRLVLAASTFVAKLLHVRKTPTLVHCSDGWDRTSQLSSLAQLLLDPYYRTVAGFAALVEKDWCAFGYQFSKRRDAATDDHSPIFLQWLDCVWQALRQHPTRFEFNEMFLLAVRDAVYAQWHSTFRGDCDAQRDADFVDLWPALAACPALRSGAYDAGDGALFLKVDYSAQAVKLWARCHVGDHPPPEEAAP
;
A
#
# COMPACT_ATOMS: atom_id res chain seq x y z
N MET A 1 16.20 4.64 2.73
CA MET A 1 15.63 5.10 1.45
C MET A 1 16.66 5.05 0.33
N ASP A 2 17.88 5.57 0.52
CA ASP A 2 18.95 5.55 -0.50
C ASP A 2 19.24 4.16 -1.07
N ASP A 3 19.46 3.17 -0.22
CA ASP A 3 19.73 1.79 -0.68
C ASP A 3 18.61 1.25 -1.58
N GLU A 4 17.36 1.61 -1.27
CA GLU A 4 16.21 1.19 -2.05
C GLU A 4 16.11 1.95 -3.38
N TYR A 5 16.39 3.25 -3.40
CA TYR A 5 16.47 4.02 -4.64
C TYR A 5 17.65 3.62 -5.53
N ALA A 6 18.79 3.26 -4.95
CA ALA A 6 19.90 2.66 -5.67
C ALA A 6 19.49 1.31 -6.28
N ARG A 7 18.85 0.41 -5.51
CA ARG A 7 18.36 -0.88 -5.99
C ARG A 7 17.34 -0.74 -7.13
N LEU A 8 16.46 0.27 -7.05
CA LEU A 8 15.47 0.58 -8.09
C LEU A 8 16.08 1.33 -9.30
N GLY A 9 17.37 1.67 -9.25
CA GLY A 9 18.11 2.38 -10.29
C GLY A 9 17.56 3.79 -10.53
N VAL A 10 17.19 4.49 -9.45
CA VAL A 10 16.70 5.87 -9.48
C VAL A 10 17.85 6.83 -9.74
N PHE A 11 18.98 6.65 -9.06
CA PHE A 11 20.16 7.50 -9.24
C PHE A 11 20.83 7.35 -10.61
N ASP A 12 20.59 6.23 -11.30
CA ASP A 12 21.13 5.94 -12.63
C ASP A 12 20.21 6.39 -13.79
N ASP A 13 19.03 6.95 -13.50
CA ASP A 13 18.04 7.36 -14.50
C ASP A 13 17.76 8.85 -14.40
N ALA A 14 18.26 9.62 -15.37
CA ALA A 14 18.11 11.07 -15.45
C ALA A 14 16.65 11.56 -15.49
N ARG A 15 15.67 10.67 -15.65
CA ARG A 15 14.23 11.01 -15.56
C ARG A 15 13.76 11.20 -14.12
N TRP A 16 14.58 10.89 -13.11
CA TRP A 16 14.24 11.04 -11.71
C TRP A 16 15.20 11.99 -10.99
N ARG A 17 14.65 12.76 -10.06
CA ARG A 17 15.42 13.53 -9.08
C ARG A 17 14.87 13.25 -7.68
N VAL A 18 15.74 13.37 -6.68
CA VAL A 18 15.36 13.24 -5.28
C VAL A 18 15.10 14.61 -4.70
N VAL A 19 13.96 14.76 -4.03
CA VAL A 19 13.59 15.93 -3.24
C VAL A 19 14.07 15.73 -1.82
N ASP A 20 14.83 16.70 -1.30
CA ASP A 20 15.19 16.76 0.11
C ASP A 20 13.99 17.23 0.95
N ASN A 21 13.60 16.41 1.91
CA ASN A 21 12.53 16.65 2.87
C ASN A 21 13.01 16.36 4.29
N ALA A 22 14.31 16.48 4.59
CA ALA A 22 14.89 16.10 5.88
C ALA A 22 14.32 16.91 7.07
N THR A 23 13.82 18.12 6.81
CA THR A 23 13.12 18.97 7.79
C THR A 23 11.62 18.73 7.84
N TYR A 24 11.09 17.87 6.95
CA TYR A 24 9.66 17.59 6.76
C TYR A 24 8.82 18.81 6.38
N ALA A 25 9.43 19.91 5.94
CA ALA A 25 8.71 21.13 5.58
C ALA A 25 7.95 21.02 4.25
N VAL A 26 8.47 20.22 3.30
CA VAL A 26 7.89 20.07 1.95
C VAL A 26 6.67 19.15 2.00
N ALA A 27 6.81 18.00 2.65
CA ALA A 27 5.75 17.02 2.82
C ALA A 27 5.83 16.41 4.24
N PRO A 28 5.08 16.95 5.23
CA PRO A 28 5.26 16.63 6.66
C PRO A 28 5.05 15.18 7.08
N THR A 29 4.40 14.38 6.23
CA THR A 29 4.10 12.96 6.49
C THR A 29 4.74 12.03 5.47
N TYR A 30 5.69 12.54 4.69
CA TYR A 30 6.52 11.77 3.76
C TYR A 30 7.89 11.46 4.39
N PRO A 31 8.66 10.56 3.77
CA PRO A 31 10.03 10.28 4.19
C PRO A 31 10.91 11.55 4.10
N PRO A 32 12.11 11.54 4.70
CA PRO A 32 13.06 12.65 4.67
C PRO A 32 13.61 12.91 3.26
N GLN A 33 13.33 12.03 2.32
CA GLN A 33 13.60 12.23 0.90
C GLN A 33 12.64 11.40 0.06
N PHE A 34 12.25 11.91 -1.11
CA PHE A 34 11.39 11.20 -2.04
C PHE A 34 11.69 11.55 -3.49
N ALA A 35 11.51 10.60 -4.41
CA ALA A 35 11.82 10.78 -5.82
C ALA A 35 10.61 11.25 -6.64
N VAL A 36 10.85 12.21 -7.52
CA VAL A 36 9.88 12.80 -8.47
C VAL A 36 10.51 12.87 -9.88
N PRO A 37 9.72 13.04 -10.94
CA PRO A 37 10.27 13.26 -12.28
C PRO A 37 11.22 14.46 -12.34
N ALA A 38 12.40 14.27 -12.92
CA ALA A 38 13.46 15.29 -12.98
C ALA A 38 13.10 16.52 -13.83
N GLU A 39 12.22 16.35 -14.82
CA GLU A 39 11.75 17.41 -15.69
C GLU A 39 10.80 18.41 -15.01
N LEU A 40 10.33 18.13 -13.79
CA LEU A 40 9.51 19.06 -13.02
C LEU A 40 10.40 20.13 -12.40
N ASP A 41 10.15 21.39 -12.78
CA ASP A 41 10.67 22.55 -12.05
C ASP A 41 10.04 22.66 -10.65
N ASP A 42 10.67 23.44 -9.79
CA ASP A 42 10.25 23.57 -8.40
C ASP A 42 8.92 24.31 -8.27
N GLU A 43 8.60 25.25 -9.18
CA GLU A 43 7.28 25.92 -9.21
C GLU A 43 6.15 24.91 -9.43
N ALA A 44 6.30 24.01 -10.42
CA ALA A 44 5.30 23.00 -10.71
C ALA A 44 5.17 21.97 -9.59
N LEU A 45 6.29 21.56 -9.01
CA LEU A 45 6.28 20.64 -7.87
C LEU A 45 5.60 21.27 -6.65
N GLU A 46 5.94 22.51 -6.28
CA GLU A 46 5.32 23.22 -5.16
C GLU A 46 3.83 23.46 -5.38
N GLY A 47 3.43 23.80 -6.61
CA GLY A 47 2.03 23.94 -7.00
C GLY A 47 1.22 22.67 -6.78
N GLU A 48 1.77 21.51 -7.19
CA GLU A 48 1.12 20.21 -6.97
C GLU A 48 1.11 19.79 -5.50
N ILE A 49 2.19 20.06 -4.76
CA ILE A 49 2.26 19.77 -3.32
C ILE A 49 1.13 20.47 -2.59
N LYS A 50 0.90 21.77 -2.83
CA LYS A 50 -0.19 22.54 -2.20
C LYS A 50 -1.58 22.02 -2.57
N ARG A 51 -1.72 21.41 -3.75
CA ARG A 51 -2.98 20.86 -4.25
C ARG A 51 -3.29 19.47 -3.72
N ARG A 52 -2.31 18.73 -3.22
CA ARG A 52 -2.52 17.37 -2.73
C ARG A 52 -2.88 17.40 -1.26
N SER A 53 -3.91 16.63 -0.88
CA SER A 53 -4.34 16.54 0.52
C SER A 53 -3.14 16.25 1.42
N LYS A 54 -2.95 17.08 2.44
CA LYS A 54 -1.84 17.00 3.41
C LYS A 54 -0.44 17.12 2.79
N HIS A 55 -0.31 17.77 1.63
CA HIS A 55 0.95 17.97 0.92
C HIS A 55 1.61 16.67 0.40
N ARG A 56 0.80 15.62 0.18
CA ARG A 56 1.27 14.28 -0.20
C ARG A 56 1.27 14.14 -1.73
N THR A 57 2.23 14.81 -2.35
CA THR A 57 2.43 14.87 -3.81
C THR A 57 2.79 13.51 -4.42
N PRO A 58 2.45 13.23 -5.70
CA PRO A 58 2.92 12.03 -6.38
C PRO A 58 4.43 11.81 -6.26
N ALA A 59 4.81 10.73 -5.58
CA ALA A 59 6.21 10.31 -5.42
C ALA A 59 6.40 8.86 -5.84
N LEU A 60 7.58 8.54 -6.38
CA LEU A 60 7.97 7.19 -6.77
C LEU A 60 8.06 6.28 -5.53
N THR A 61 7.39 5.13 -5.60
CA THR A 61 7.57 4.06 -4.61
C THR A 61 8.22 2.81 -5.20
N TRP A 62 8.02 2.53 -6.49
CA TRP A 62 8.65 1.38 -7.15
C TRP A 62 8.84 1.60 -8.64
N ARG A 63 9.82 0.92 -9.23
CA ARG A 63 10.13 0.98 -10.65
C ARG A 63 10.40 -0.42 -11.19
N HIS A 64 9.77 -0.77 -12.31
CA HIS A 64 9.94 -2.08 -12.92
C HIS A 64 11.40 -2.32 -13.34
N PRO A 65 12.06 -3.42 -12.92
CA PRO A 65 13.50 -3.60 -13.13
C PRO A 65 13.90 -3.65 -14.61
N VAL A 66 13.04 -4.22 -15.46
CA VAL A 66 13.24 -4.30 -16.92
C VAL A 66 12.66 -3.09 -17.67
N SER A 67 11.33 -2.93 -17.71
CA SER A 67 10.68 -1.88 -18.52
C SER A 67 10.81 -0.46 -17.96
N LYS A 68 11.35 -0.33 -16.74
CA LYS A 68 11.49 0.94 -16.03
C LYS A 68 10.17 1.68 -15.77
N THR A 69 9.03 1.00 -15.96
CA THR A 69 7.69 1.51 -15.71
C THR A 69 7.53 1.88 -14.23
N PRO A 70 7.16 3.13 -13.89
CA PRO A 70 7.06 3.57 -12.51
C PRO A 70 5.69 3.32 -11.89
N LEU A 71 5.72 3.05 -10.59
CA LEU A 71 4.60 3.10 -9.67
C LEU A 71 4.82 4.29 -8.72
N CYS A 72 3.94 5.27 -8.80
CA CYS A 72 3.90 6.42 -7.92
C CYS A 72 2.71 6.32 -6.95
N ARG A 73 2.81 7.02 -5.83
CA ARG A 73 1.76 7.12 -4.82
C ARG A 73 1.54 8.57 -4.38
N SER A 74 0.31 8.92 -4.01
CA SER A 74 -0.06 10.24 -3.50
C SER A 74 -1.30 10.20 -2.61
N ALA A 75 -1.70 11.36 -2.07
CA ALA A 75 -3.07 11.60 -1.62
C ALA A 75 -3.97 12.07 -2.79
N GLN A 76 -5.27 12.23 -2.52
CA GLN A 76 -6.20 12.81 -3.49
C GLN A 76 -5.82 14.25 -3.86
N PRO A 77 -6.17 14.70 -5.07
CA PRO A 77 -6.17 16.13 -5.37
C PRO A 77 -7.26 16.85 -4.58
N HIS A 78 -7.04 18.12 -4.27
CA HIS A 78 -8.09 19.02 -3.82
C HIS A 78 -9.03 19.38 -5.00
N ALA A 79 -10.35 19.39 -4.75
CA ALA A 79 -11.29 20.04 -5.67
C ALA A 79 -11.26 21.53 -5.39
N GLU A 80 -11.03 22.31 -6.42
CA GLU A 80 -10.74 23.72 -6.26
C GLU A 80 -11.94 24.62 -6.50
N HIS A 81 -11.87 25.79 -5.86
CA HIS A 81 -12.74 26.91 -6.18
C HIS A 81 -12.39 27.44 -7.58
N HIS A 82 -13.40 27.88 -8.32
CA HIS A 82 -13.26 28.30 -9.73
C HIS A 82 -12.16 29.35 -10.03
N LYS A 83 -11.71 30.12 -9.03
CA LYS A 83 -10.75 31.22 -9.22
C LYS A 83 -9.30 30.75 -9.43
N ASP A 84 -8.89 29.66 -8.78
CA ASP A 84 -7.50 29.19 -8.81
C ASP A 84 -7.31 27.94 -9.69
N ARG A 85 -8.44 27.36 -10.14
CA ARG A 85 -8.50 26.12 -10.93
C ARG A 85 -7.51 26.09 -12.09
N ALA A 86 -7.46 27.14 -12.92
CA ALA A 86 -6.58 27.15 -14.08
C ALA A 86 -5.08 27.15 -13.72
N PHE A 87 -4.71 27.80 -12.62
CA PHE A 87 -3.32 27.86 -12.16
C PHE A 87 -2.87 26.54 -11.56
N HIS A 88 -3.72 25.84 -10.82
CA HIS A 88 -3.34 24.55 -10.25
C HIS A 88 -3.51 23.39 -11.23
N ASP A 89 -4.48 23.47 -12.17
CA ASP A 89 -4.65 22.48 -13.23
C ASP A 89 -3.37 22.39 -14.07
N ARG A 90 -2.69 23.50 -14.43
CA ARG A 90 -1.40 23.43 -15.16
C ARG A 90 -0.34 22.60 -14.42
N HIS A 91 -0.24 22.74 -13.10
CA HIS A 91 0.76 22.04 -12.29
C HIS A 91 0.40 20.56 -12.11
N ALA A 92 -0.88 20.27 -11.88
CA ALA A 92 -1.40 18.90 -11.84
C ALA A 92 -1.08 18.15 -13.14
N LEU A 93 -1.40 18.76 -14.28
CA LEU A 93 -1.17 18.16 -15.58
C LEU A 93 0.32 18.03 -15.90
N ALA A 94 1.15 18.99 -15.48
CA ALA A 94 2.60 18.87 -15.59
C ALA A 94 3.13 17.62 -14.85
N VAL A 95 2.73 17.42 -13.59
CA VAL A 95 3.17 16.26 -12.78
C VAL A 95 2.67 14.94 -13.37
N LEU A 96 1.39 14.84 -13.74
CA LEU A 96 0.83 13.62 -14.34
C LEU A 96 1.50 13.30 -15.69
N GLY A 97 1.71 14.33 -16.52
CA GLY A 97 2.44 14.20 -17.79
C GLY A 97 3.89 13.75 -17.59
N ALA A 98 4.56 14.24 -16.54
CA ALA A 98 5.93 13.88 -16.22
C ALA A 98 6.07 12.42 -15.76
N ILE A 99 5.19 11.97 -14.86
CA ILE A 99 5.15 10.56 -14.43
C ILE A 99 4.93 9.64 -15.63
N ARG A 100 4.03 10.02 -16.55
CA ARG A 100 3.80 9.27 -17.79
C ARG A 100 5.07 9.14 -18.63
N ARG A 101 5.82 10.24 -18.80
CA ARG A 101 7.07 10.27 -19.58
C ARG A 101 8.23 9.51 -18.92
N CYS A 102 8.18 9.27 -17.62
CA CYS A 102 9.10 8.34 -16.95
C CYS A 102 8.83 6.86 -17.32
N GLY A 103 7.74 6.56 -18.04
CA GLY A 103 7.45 5.25 -18.63
C GLY A 103 8.16 4.95 -19.95
N LEU A 104 7.59 4.01 -20.71
CA LEU A 104 7.99 3.77 -22.10
C LEU A 104 7.44 4.88 -23.01
N ALA A 105 8.11 5.15 -24.13
CA ALA A 105 7.65 6.12 -25.11
C ALA A 105 6.23 5.78 -25.60
N GLY A 106 5.34 6.77 -25.62
CA GLY A 106 3.94 6.59 -26.02
C GLY A 106 3.04 5.92 -24.97
N ALA A 107 3.53 5.62 -23.76
CA ALA A 107 2.70 5.06 -22.70
C ALA A 107 1.58 6.04 -22.27
N SER A 108 0.41 5.49 -21.93
CA SER A 108 -0.63 6.19 -21.18
C SER A 108 -0.35 6.16 -19.68
N LEU A 109 -1.02 7.00 -18.89
CA LEU A 109 -0.97 6.95 -17.42
C LEU A 109 -2.22 6.26 -16.86
N ALA A 110 -2.04 5.30 -15.96
CA ALA A 110 -3.14 4.76 -15.16
C ALA A 110 -3.18 5.48 -13.79
N VAL A 111 -4.32 6.04 -13.43
CA VAL A 111 -4.59 6.54 -12.08
C VAL A 111 -5.53 5.55 -11.41
N VAL A 112 -5.12 4.98 -10.28
CA VAL A 112 -5.90 4.01 -9.52
C VAL A 112 -6.30 4.65 -8.20
N ASP A 113 -7.52 5.14 -8.14
CA ASP A 113 -8.15 5.60 -6.91
C ASP A 113 -8.66 4.38 -6.14
N ALA A 114 -8.14 4.17 -4.94
CA ALA A 114 -8.50 3.00 -4.16
C ALA A 114 -9.96 3.02 -3.66
N ARG A 115 -10.65 4.16 -3.74
CA ARG A 115 -11.99 4.35 -3.18
C ARG A 115 -13.09 3.79 -4.10
N PRO A 116 -14.31 3.59 -3.56
CA PRO A 116 -15.52 3.56 -4.37
C PRO A 116 -15.74 4.90 -5.06
N TYR A 117 -16.20 4.87 -6.31
CA TYR A 117 -16.50 6.09 -7.08
C TYR A 117 -17.41 7.06 -6.33
N ALA A 118 -18.49 6.54 -5.72
CA ALA A 118 -19.41 7.36 -4.93
C ALA A 118 -18.72 8.09 -3.77
N ASN A 119 -17.72 7.47 -3.14
CA ASN A 119 -16.95 8.10 -2.07
C ASN A 119 -15.97 9.14 -2.63
N ALA A 120 -15.36 8.88 -3.79
CA ALA A 120 -14.50 9.85 -4.46
C ALA A 120 -15.30 11.10 -4.87
N LEU A 121 -16.50 10.90 -5.42
CA LEU A 121 -17.45 11.97 -5.73
C LEU A 121 -17.89 12.72 -4.47
N ALA A 122 -18.22 12.03 -3.38
CA ALA A 122 -18.59 12.72 -2.14
C ALA A 122 -17.43 13.55 -1.55
N ASN A 123 -16.17 13.18 -1.83
CA ASN A 123 -15.01 13.99 -1.41
C ASN A 123 -14.86 15.28 -2.22
N THR A 124 -15.38 15.37 -3.46
CA THR A 124 -15.35 16.64 -4.21
C THR A 124 -16.14 17.74 -3.50
N LEU A 125 -17.25 17.37 -2.86
CA LEU A 125 -18.06 18.27 -2.04
C LEU A 125 -17.34 18.75 -0.77
N LYS A 126 -16.27 18.08 -0.36
CA LYS A 126 -15.45 18.40 0.82
C LYS A 126 -14.09 19.01 0.45
N GLY A 127 -13.92 19.44 -0.80
CA GLY A 127 -12.67 20.01 -1.30
C GLY A 127 -11.57 18.99 -1.56
N GLY A 128 -11.85 17.68 -1.55
CA GLY A 128 -11.00 16.63 -2.10
C GLY A 128 -11.41 16.30 -3.53
N GLY A 129 -11.10 15.13 -4.08
CA GLY A 129 -11.55 14.78 -5.43
C GLY A 129 -10.74 13.69 -6.09
N PHE A 130 -10.79 13.62 -7.41
CA PHE A 130 -10.06 12.67 -8.24
C PHE A 130 -9.77 13.33 -9.60
N GLU A 131 -8.78 12.81 -10.31
CA GLU A 131 -8.35 13.29 -11.63
C GLU A 131 -9.40 13.03 -12.71
N ASP A 132 -9.49 13.91 -13.72
CA ASP A 132 -10.22 13.62 -14.96
C ASP A 132 -9.27 12.96 -15.97
N ALA A 133 -9.68 11.81 -16.53
CA ALA A 133 -8.89 11.08 -17.50
C ALA A 133 -8.64 11.87 -18.80
N HIS A 134 -9.56 12.77 -19.18
CA HIS A 134 -9.46 13.57 -20.40
C HIS A 134 -8.35 14.62 -20.33
N ASP A 135 -8.05 15.11 -19.13
CA ASP A 135 -7.07 16.18 -18.94
C ASP A 135 -5.64 15.63 -18.89
N ILE A 136 -5.45 14.32 -18.68
CA ILE A 136 -4.14 13.69 -18.53
C ILE A 136 -3.32 13.83 -19.83
N PRO A 137 -2.19 14.56 -19.81
CA PRO A 137 -1.44 14.85 -21.04
C PRO A 137 -0.88 13.58 -21.68
N GLY A 138 -1.19 13.37 -22.96
CA GLY A 138 -0.78 12.18 -23.72
C GLY A 138 -1.56 10.91 -23.37
N GLY A 139 -2.70 11.05 -22.70
CA GLY A 139 -3.68 10.00 -22.47
C GLY A 139 -3.53 9.33 -21.11
N GLY A 140 -4.68 9.12 -20.45
CA GLY A 140 -4.74 8.36 -19.22
C GLY A 140 -6.08 7.69 -18.97
N THR A 141 -6.16 6.94 -17.88
CA THR A 141 -7.39 6.28 -17.45
C THR A 141 -7.45 6.27 -15.94
N VAL A 142 -8.61 6.62 -15.40
CA VAL A 142 -8.87 6.61 -13.95
C VAL A 142 -9.70 5.37 -13.61
N TYR A 143 -9.22 4.59 -12.66
CA TYR A 143 -9.85 3.36 -12.17
C TYR A 143 -10.21 3.50 -10.70
N PHE A 144 -11.36 2.93 -10.30
CA PHE A 144 -11.82 2.91 -8.92
C PHE A 144 -11.75 1.48 -8.36
N ALA A 145 -10.96 1.27 -7.31
CA ALA A 145 -10.77 -0.06 -6.72
C ALA A 145 -11.91 -0.50 -5.79
N ASN A 146 -12.81 0.42 -5.43
CA ASN A 146 -13.98 0.16 -4.58
C ASN A 146 -13.67 -0.33 -3.16
N ILE A 147 -12.50 0.00 -2.60
CA ILE A 147 -12.12 -0.42 -1.25
C ILE A 147 -12.73 0.53 -0.21
N PRO A 148 -13.59 0.03 0.71
CA PRO A 148 -14.27 0.87 1.68
C PRO A 148 -13.29 1.59 2.65
N ASN A 149 -13.79 2.56 3.40
CA ASN A 149 -12.98 3.37 4.31
C ASN A 149 -12.64 2.62 5.62
N ILE A 150 -11.88 3.31 6.48
CA ILE A 150 -11.39 2.77 7.76
C ILE A 150 -12.53 2.32 8.71
N HIS A 151 -13.68 3.00 8.69
CA HIS A 151 -14.82 2.68 9.54
C HIS A 151 -15.49 1.37 9.11
N ALA A 152 -15.65 1.16 7.80
CA ALA A 152 -16.16 -0.09 7.27
C ALA A 152 -15.22 -1.27 7.59
N MET A 153 -13.90 -1.07 7.51
CA MET A 153 -12.92 -2.11 7.90
C MET A 153 -12.96 -2.41 9.40
N ARG A 154 -13.11 -1.38 10.25
CA ARG A 154 -13.29 -1.55 11.70
C ARG A 154 -14.53 -2.39 12.01
N GLN A 155 -15.67 -2.06 11.40
CA GLN A 155 -16.92 -2.81 11.60
C GLN A 155 -16.81 -4.25 11.07
N SER A 156 -16.15 -4.44 9.93
CA SER A 156 -15.92 -5.77 9.34
C SER A 156 -15.12 -6.68 10.28
N LEU A 157 -14.01 -6.19 10.83
CA LEU A 157 -13.21 -6.97 11.79
C LEU A 157 -13.96 -7.20 13.11
N ALA A 158 -14.72 -6.23 13.61
CA ALA A 158 -15.50 -6.42 14.84
C ALA A 158 -16.52 -7.55 14.69
N LYS A 159 -17.20 -7.63 13.53
CA LYS A 159 -18.11 -8.75 13.22
C LYS A 159 -17.35 -10.07 13.10
N LEU A 160 -16.19 -10.08 12.44
CA LEU A 160 -15.39 -11.29 12.30
C LEU A 160 -14.94 -11.82 13.67
N ARG A 161 -14.39 -10.95 14.53
CA ARG A 161 -13.95 -11.33 15.87
C ARG A 161 -15.10 -11.90 16.69
N ARG A 162 -16.28 -11.30 16.63
CA ARG A 162 -17.47 -11.83 17.29
C ARG A 162 -17.82 -13.24 16.82
N ALA A 163 -17.75 -13.50 15.51
CA ALA A 163 -17.97 -14.84 14.96
C ALA A 163 -16.93 -15.84 15.48
N CYS A 164 -15.64 -15.45 15.47
CA CYS A 164 -14.54 -16.26 15.97
C CYS A 164 -14.60 -16.51 17.48
N GLU A 165 -15.08 -15.57 18.27
CA GLU A 165 -15.23 -15.71 19.73
C GLU A 165 -16.36 -16.64 20.11
N LYS A 166 -17.50 -16.60 19.39
CA LYS A 166 -18.61 -17.52 19.61
C LYS A 166 -18.28 -18.94 19.17
N ASN A 167 -17.71 -19.07 17.97
CA ASN A 167 -17.29 -20.34 17.37
C ASN A 167 -18.35 -21.46 17.46
N ASP A 168 -19.61 -21.16 17.11
CA ASP A 168 -20.76 -22.05 17.23
C ASP A 168 -21.28 -22.51 15.84
N GLY A 169 -22.50 -23.05 15.79
CA GLY A 169 -23.11 -23.56 14.56
C GLY A 169 -23.34 -22.52 13.46
N ASP A 170 -23.39 -21.23 13.81
CA ASP A 170 -23.61 -20.13 12.86
C ASP A 170 -22.28 -19.52 12.35
N PHE A 171 -21.13 -20.08 12.75
CA PHE A 171 -19.80 -19.53 12.51
C PHE A 171 -19.55 -19.13 11.04
N LEU A 172 -19.82 -20.02 10.09
CA LEU A 172 -19.59 -19.72 8.67
C LEU A 172 -20.48 -18.58 8.16
N GLU A 173 -21.75 -18.54 8.58
CA GLU A 173 -22.68 -17.49 8.20
C GLU A 173 -22.23 -16.15 8.77
N GLU A 174 -21.82 -16.10 10.04
CA GLU A 174 -21.33 -14.88 10.68
C GLU A 174 -19.99 -14.40 10.10
N VAL A 175 -19.07 -15.32 9.77
CA VAL A 175 -17.82 -14.99 9.06
C VAL A 175 -18.13 -14.40 7.69
N HIS A 176 -19.06 -14.98 6.93
CA HIS A 176 -19.50 -14.41 5.65
C HIS A 176 -20.18 -13.04 5.85
N GLY A 177 -21.05 -12.90 6.85
CA GLY A 177 -21.74 -11.67 7.23
C GLY A 177 -20.80 -10.55 7.72
N SER A 178 -19.58 -10.90 8.15
CA SER A 178 -18.54 -9.92 8.50
C SER A 178 -18.00 -9.15 7.30
N ARG A 179 -18.11 -9.72 6.09
CA ARG A 179 -17.53 -9.21 4.83
C ARG A 179 -16.01 -9.09 4.85
N TRP A 180 -15.31 -9.65 5.84
CA TRP A 180 -13.85 -9.54 5.94
C TRP A 180 -13.17 -10.13 4.71
N LEU A 181 -13.53 -11.36 4.33
CA LEU A 181 -12.97 -12.04 3.17
C LEU A 181 -13.30 -11.30 1.85
N ASP A 182 -14.48 -10.70 1.73
CA ASP A 182 -14.81 -9.86 0.56
C ASP A 182 -13.93 -8.62 0.48
N ASN A 183 -13.63 -8.00 1.62
CA ASN A 183 -12.73 -6.86 1.67
C ASN A 183 -11.28 -7.25 1.33
N LEU A 184 -10.80 -8.43 1.76
CA LEU A 184 -9.50 -8.98 1.32
C LEU A 184 -9.46 -9.17 -0.20
N ARG A 185 -10.54 -9.72 -0.78
CA ARG A 185 -10.64 -9.94 -2.23
C ARG A 185 -10.54 -8.63 -3.01
N LEU A 186 -11.14 -7.54 -2.51
CA LEU A 186 -11.01 -6.21 -3.14
C LEU A 186 -9.56 -5.73 -3.14
N VAL A 187 -8.85 -5.84 -2.01
CA VAL A 187 -7.44 -5.44 -1.88
C VAL A 187 -6.54 -6.29 -2.77
N LEU A 188 -6.72 -7.62 -2.76
CA LEU A 188 -5.98 -8.55 -3.60
C LEU A 188 -6.21 -8.29 -5.10
N ALA A 189 -7.47 -8.12 -5.51
CA ALA A 189 -7.83 -7.87 -6.90
C ALA A 189 -7.25 -6.54 -7.40
N ALA A 190 -7.37 -5.47 -6.62
CA ALA A 190 -6.85 -4.16 -6.97
C ALA A 190 -5.31 -4.14 -7.04
N SER A 191 -4.63 -4.77 -6.09
CA SER A 191 -3.16 -4.87 -6.09
C SER A 191 -2.65 -5.73 -7.26
N THR A 192 -3.36 -6.82 -7.57
CA THR A 192 -3.08 -7.65 -8.74
C THR A 192 -3.29 -6.87 -10.04
N PHE A 193 -4.31 -6.00 -10.10
CA PHE A 193 -4.55 -5.13 -11.24
C PHE A 193 -3.43 -4.10 -11.42
N VAL A 194 -3.00 -3.43 -10.34
CA VAL A 194 -1.82 -2.53 -10.35
C VAL A 194 -0.57 -3.29 -10.83
N ALA A 195 -0.33 -4.49 -10.32
CA ALA A 195 0.80 -5.31 -10.76
C ALA A 195 0.75 -5.63 -12.27
N LYS A 196 -0.44 -5.95 -12.81
CA LYS A 196 -0.63 -6.19 -14.25
C LYS A 196 -0.47 -4.93 -15.10
N LEU A 197 -0.88 -3.76 -14.62
CA LEU A 197 -0.63 -2.48 -15.30
C LEU A 197 0.87 -2.27 -15.49
N LEU A 198 1.65 -2.46 -14.42
CA LEU A 198 3.10 -2.27 -14.43
C LEU A 198 3.83 -3.35 -15.25
N HIS A 199 3.49 -4.62 -15.05
CA HIS A 199 4.26 -5.75 -15.59
C HIS A 199 3.79 -6.21 -16.97
N VAL A 200 2.48 -6.26 -17.22
CA VAL A 200 1.95 -6.76 -18.51
C VAL A 200 1.74 -5.60 -19.47
N ARG A 201 1.06 -4.54 -19.04
CA ARG A 201 0.73 -3.40 -19.90
C ARG A 201 1.84 -2.35 -20.00
N LYS A 202 2.85 -2.44 -19.13
CA LYS A 202 3.97 -1.49 -19.03
C LYS A 202 3.51 -0.04 -18.85
N THR A 203 2.37 0.14 -18.18
CA THR A 203 1.70 1.43 -17.98
C THR A 203 2.18 2.08 -16.67
N PRO A 204 2.80 3.28 -16.72
CA PRO A 204 3.02 4.10 -15.54
C PRO A 204 1.74 4.21 -14.72
N THR A 205 1.85 4.03 -13.40
CA THR A 205 0.67 3.97 -12.54
C THR A 205 0.82 4.90 -11.34
N LEU A 206 -0.17 5.75 -11.10
CA LEU A 206 -0.33 6.53 -9.87
C LEU A 206 -1.43 5.88 -9.03
N VAL A 207 -1.13 5.54 -7.78
CA VAL A 207 -2.12 5.03 -6.82
C VAL A 207 -2.38 6.06 -5.74
N HIS A 208 -3.64 6.35 -5.45
CA HIS A 208 -4.01 7.19 -4.31
C HIS A 208 -5.32 6.73 -3.66
N CYS A 209 -5.65 7.35 -2.53
CA CYS A 209 -6.98 7.25 -1.93
C CYS A 209 -7.36 8.67 -1.47
N SER A 210 -8.02 8.84 -0.32
CA SER A 210 -8.23 10.17 0.27
C SER A 210 -6.91 10.77 0.75
N ASP A 211 -6.31 10.24 1.82
CA ASP A 211 -5.08 10.80 2.41
C ASP A 211 -3.80 10.08 1.94
N GLY A 212 -3.90 9.01 1.14
CA GLY A 212 -2.71 8.39 0.55
C GLY A 212 -1.83 7.57 1.50
N TRP A 213 -2.31 7.23 2.71
CA TRP A 213 -1.56 6.44 3.70
C TRP A 213 -2.21 5.11 4.11
N ASP A 214 -3.51 4.88 3.84
CA ASP A 214 -4.20 3.64 4.22
C ASP A 214 -4.22 2.65 3.04
N ARG A 215 -5.31 2.69 2.26
CA ARG A 215 -5.51 1.85 1.07
C ARG A 215 -4.38 1.99 0.03
N THR A 216 -3.79 3.18 -0.07
CA THR A 216 -2.65 3.42 -0.95
C THR A 216 -1.43 2.60 -0.53
N SER A 217 -1.15 2.51 0.77
CA SER A 217 -0.07 1.65 1.29
C SER A 217 -0.38 0.18 1.04
N GLN A 218 -1.64 -0.24 1.24
CA GLN A 218 -2.07 -1.61 0.91
C GLN A 218 -1.80 -1.95 -0.56
N LEU A 219 -2.28 -1.12 -1.50
CA LEU A 219 -2.20 -1.41 -2.93
C LEU A 219 -0.77 -1.30 -3.46
N SER A 220 -0.04 -0.25 -3.07
CA SER A 220 1.32 -0.03 -3.53
C SER A 220 2.26 -1.13 -3.03
N SER A 221 2.24 -1.45 -1.74
CA SER A 221 3.14 -2.46 -1.17
C SER A 221 2.78 -3.88 -1.59
N LEU A 222 1.48 -4.22 -1.70
CA LEU A 222 1.09 -5.54 -2.16
C LEU A 222 1.40 -5.75 -3.65
N ALA A 223 1.17 -4.76 -4.52
CA ALA A 223 1.56 -4.86 -5.93
C ALA A 223 3.08 -5.08 -6.09
N GLN A 224 3.88 -4.40 -5.26
CA GLN A 224 5.32 -4.57 -5.18
C GLN A 224 5.73 -5.98 -4.72
N LEU A 225 5.13 -6.50 -3.65
CA LEU A 225 5.38 -7.86 -3.15
C LEU A 225 5.02 -8.93 -4.19
N LEU A 226 4.00 -8.69 -5.01
CA LEU A 226 3.61 -9.55 -6.12
C LEU A 226 4.52 -9.45 -7.36
N LEU A 227 5.38 -8.43 -7.46
CA LEU A 227 6.23 -8.18 -8.63
C LEU A 227 7.71 -8.34 -8.37
N ASP A 228 8.17 -8.13 -7.15
CA ASP A 228 9.59 -8.06 -6.81
C ASP A 228 9.96 -9.20 -5.85
N PRO A 229 10.73 -10.22 -6.30
CA PRO A 229 11.21 -11.29 -5.44
C PRO A 229 11.97 -10.79 -4.21
N TYR A 230 12.62 -9.62 -4.27
CA TYR A 230 13.31 -9.05 -3.13
C TYR A 230 12.35 -8.88 -1.94
N TYR A 231 11.17 -8.31 -2.14
CA TYR A 231 10.22 -8.07 -1.05
C TYR A 231 9.56 -9.34 -0.48
N ARG A 232 9.88 -10.51 -1.03
CA ARG A 232 9.47 -11.83 -0.52
C ARG A 232 10.56 -12.49 0.34
N THR A 233 11.72 -11.83 0.47
CA THR A 233 12.74 -12.12 1.49
C THR A 233 12.38 -11.43 2.81
N VAL A 234 12.94 -11.85 3.95
CA VAL A 234 12.75 -11.15 5.23
C VAL A 234 13.31 -9.74 5.18
N ALA A 235 14.50 -9.56 4.61
CA ALA A 235 15.12 -8.25 4.47
C ALA A 235 14.30 -7.33 3.56
N GLY A 236 13.82 -7.84 2.42
CA GLY A 236 12.98 -7.05 1.53
C GLY A 236 11.58 -6.80 2.09
N PHE A 237 10.98 -7.72 2.83
CA PHE A 237 9.71 -7.48 3.50
C PHE A 237 9.85 -6.36 4.54
N ALA A 238 10.91 -6.39 5.36
CA ALA A 238 11.24 -5.31 6.28
C ALA A 238 11.41 -3.97 5.54
N ALA A 239 12.20 -3.94 4.45
CA ALA A 239 12.39 -2.75 3.63
C ALA A 239 11.07 -2.24 3.01
N LEU A 240 10.17 -3.13 2.59
CA LEU A 240 8.87 -2.77 2.04
C LEU A 240 7.95 -2.15 3.11
N VAL A 241 7.93 -2.72 4.32
CA VAL A 241 7.15 -2.18 5.44
C VAL A 241 7.72 -0.83 5.88
N GLU A 242 9.03 -0.74 6.09
CA GLU A 242 9.71 0.51 6.44
C GLU A 242 9.45 1.61 5.40
N LYS A 243 9.50 1.28 4.11
CA LYS A 243 9.22 2.25 3.04
C LYS A 243 7.75 2.62 2.95
N ASP A 244 6.89 1.69 2.54
CA ASP A 244 5.52 2.01 2.11
C ASP A 244 4.53 2.18 3.26
N TRP A 245 4.90 1.78 4.47
CA TRP A 245 4.07 1.94 5.65
C TRP A 245 4.66 2.96 6.61
N CYS A 246 5.88 2.74 7.11
CA CYS A 246 6.45 3.62 8.13
C CYS A 246 6.82 4.99 7.54
N ALA A 247 7.75 5.02 6.58
CA ALA A 247 8.32 6.25 6.04
C ALA A 247 7.27 7.08 5.27
N PHE A 248 6.41 6.43 4.50
CA PHE A 248 5.28 7.10 3.83
C PHE A 248 4.10 7.45 4.75
N GLY A 249 4.23 7.27 6.08
CA GLY A 249 3.34 7.87 7.06
C GLY A 249 1.97 7.20 7.22
N TYR A 250 1.93 5.87 7.20
CA TYR A 250 0.79 5.15 7.77
C TYR A 250 0.71 5.43 9.27
N GLN A 251 -0.49 5.80 9.72
CA GLN A 251 -0.73 6.29 11.07
C GLN A 251 -0.85 5.14 12.08
N PHE A 252 0.25 4.42 12.33
CA PHE A 252 0.24 3.22 13.18
C PHE A 252 -0.36 3.47 14.57
N SER A 253 0.01 4.58 15.22
CA SER A 253 -0.52 4.92 16.55
C SER A 253 -2.02 5.12 16.53
N LYS A 254 -2.53 5.95 15.62
CA LYS A 254 -3.98 6.19 15.50
C LYS A 254 -4.77 4.95 15.11
N ARG A 255 -4.24 4.15 14.18
CA ARG A 255 -4.95 2.97 13.65
C ARG A 255 -5.01 1.83 14.66
N ARG A 256 -4.04 1.75 15.57
CA ARG A 256 -4.00 0.77 16.66
C ARG A 256 -4.81 1.20 17.88
N ASP A 257 -4.96 2.50 18.15
CA ASP A 257 -5.64 2.99 19.34
C ASP A 257 -7.16 2.77 19.29
N ALA A 258 -7.60 1.67 19.89
CA ALA A 258 -9.00 1.25 19.97
C ALA A 258 -9.92 2.25 20.70
N ALA A 259 -9.38 3.23 21.43
CA ALA A 259 -10.17 4.28 22.07
C ALA A 259 -10.61 5.39 21.09
N THR A 260 -10.07 5.41 19.86
CA THR A 260 -10.31 6.49 18.90
C THR A 260 -11.20 6.05 17.74
N ASP A 261 -11.88 7.03 17.14
CA ASP A 261 -12.61 6.83 15.89
C ASP A 261 -11.70 6.60 14.66
N ASP A 262 -10.39 6.76 14.83
CA ASP A 262 -9.38 6.50 13.82
C ASP A 262 -8.87 5.04 13.85
N HIS A 263 -9.25 4.25 14.86
CA HIS A 263 -8.91 2.82 14.94
C HIS A 263 -9.40 2.08 13.70
N SER A 264 -8.51 1.32 13.06
CA SER A 264 -8.86 0.47 11.93
C SER A 264 -7.77 -0.54 11.58
N PRO A 265 -8.12 -1.80 11.22
CA PRO A 265 -7.17 -2.88 11.02
C PRO A 265 -6.53 -2.88 9.62
N ILE A 266 -6.13 -1.72 9.10
CA ILE A 266 -5.66 -1.58 7.71
C ILE A 266 -4.35 -2.36 7.46
N PHE A 267 -3.39 -2.28 8.38
CA PHE A 267 -2.16 -3.07 8.29
C PHE A 267 -2.39 -4.57 8.50
N LEU A 268 -3.26 -4.94 9.45
CA LEU A 268 -3.66 -6.34 9.65
C LEU A 268 -4.33 -6.92 8.39
N GLN A 269 -5.20 -6.15 7.74
CA GLN A 269 -5.83 -6.55 6.48
C GLN A 269 -4.79 -6.79 5.38
N TRP A 270 -3.72 -5.98 5.34
CA TRP A 270 -2.63 -6.19 4.40
C TRP A 270 -1.81 -7.44 4.73
N LEU A 271 -1.48 -7.68 6.01
CA LEU A 271 -0.81 -8.93 6.43
C LEU A 271 -1.64 -10.16 6.07
N ASP A 272 -2.97 -10.09 6.22
CA ASP A 272 -3.88 -11.16 5.80
C ASP A 272 -3.81 -11.37 4.29
N CYS A 273 -3.79 -10.31 3.48
CA CYS A 273 -3.55 -10.43 2.03
C CYS A 273 -2.18 -11.05 1.69
N VAL A 274 -1.12 -10.72 2.44
CA VAL A 274 0.19 -11.37 2.28
C VAL A 274 0.11 -12.85 2.65
N TRP A 275 -0.61 -13.20 3.71
CA TRP A 275 -0.86 -14.60 4.09
C TRP A 275 -1.62 -15.36 3.00
N GLN A 276 -2.60 -14.75 2.33
CA GLN A 276 -3.26 -15.38 1.18
C GLN A 276 -2.26 -15.70 0.06
N ALA A 277 -1.34 -14.77 -0.24
CA ALA A 277 -0.30 -14.99 -1.25
C ALA A 277 0.69 -16.08 -0.83
N LEU A 278 1.12 -16.07 0.44
CA LEU A 278 2.02 -17.06 1.03
C LEU A 278 1.41 -18.46 0.98
N ARG A 279 0.15 -18.62 1.39
CA ARG A 279 -0.56 -19.90 1.38
C ARG A 279 -0.72 -20.47 -0.04
N GLN A 280 -0.96 -19.61 -1.02
CA GLN A 280 -1.09 -20.05 -2.42
C GLN A 280 0.27 -20.34 -3.09
N HIS A 281 1.36 -19.78 -2.56
CA HIS A 281 2.72 -19.91 -3.09
C HIS A 281 3.75 -20.18 -1.99
N PRO A 282 3.67 -21.34 -1.29
CA PRO A 282 4.43 -21.61 -0.06
C PRO A 282 5.96 -21.63 -0.25
N THR A 283 6.44 -21.83 -1.48
CA THR A 283 7.87 -21.82 -1.80
C THR A 283 8.40 -20.44 -2.18
N ARG A 284 7.54 -19.44 -2.38
CA ARG A 284 7.95 -18.15 -2.97
C ARG A 284 8.29 -17.07 -1.96
N PHE A 285 8.22 -17.39 -0.67
CA PHE A 285 8.49 -16.50 0.47
C PHE A 285 9.55 -17.09 1.38
N GLU A 286 10.56 -16.29 1.76
CA GLU A 286 11.62 -16.72 2.68
C GLU A 286 11.12 -16.84 4.12
N PHE A 287 10.03 -16.15 4.44
CA PHE A 287 9.36 -16.18 5.72
C PHE A 287 8.11 -17.06 5.69
N ASN A 288 7.72 -17.56 6.86
CA ASN A 288 6.52 -18.37 7.04
C ASN A 288 5.36 -17.59 7.69
N GLU A 289 4.26 -18.26 7.98
CA GLU A 289 3.10 -17.66 8.67
C GLU A 289 3.45 -17.08 10.04
N MET A 290 4.35 -17.72 10.80
CA MET A 290 4.74 -17.25 12.14
C MET A 290 5.46 -15.91 12.09
N PHE A 291 6.22 -15.65 11.01
CA PHE A 291 6.80 -14.33 10.78
C PHE A 291 5.72 -13.24 10.68
N LEU A 292 4.65 -13.48 9.90
CA LEU A 292 3.57 -12.51 9.74
C LEU A 292 2.81 -12.28 11.06
N LEU A 293 2.63 -13.32 11.87
CA LEU A 293 2.04 -13.21 13.21
C LEU A 293 2.95 -12.43 14.17
N ALA A 294 4.26 -12.66 14.13
CA ALA A 294 5.23 -11.91 14.93
C ALA A 294 5.24 -10.41 14.55
N VAL A 295 5.15 -10.08 13.24
CA VAL A 295 5.01 -8.70 12.77
C VAL A 295 3.71 -8.08 13.27
N ARG A 296 2.58 -8.80 13.17
CA ARG A 296 1.29 -8.36 13.71
C ARG A 296 1.41 -8.04 15.21
N ASP A 297 1.97 -8.95 16.00
CA ASP A 297 2.08 -8.79 17.45
C ASP A 297 2.98 -7.61 17.82
N ALA A 298 4.07 -7.39 17.06
CA ALA A 298 4.95 -6.25 17.25
C ALA A 298 4.26 -4.90 17.04
N VAL A 299 3.24 -4.82 16.16
CA VAL A 299 2.42 -3.60 16.02
C VAL A 299 1.76 -3.25 17.35
N TYR A 300 1.25 -4.24 18.09
CA TYR A 300 0.50 -4.03 19.34
C TYR A 300 1.38 -3.98 20.59
N ALA A 301 2.50 -4.72 20.62
CA ALA A 301 3.36 -4.84 21.80
C ALA A 301 4.07 -3.53 22.19
N GLN A 302 4.34 -2.64 21.22
CA GLN A 302 4.98 -1.34 21.45
C GLN A 302 6.37 -1.38 22.10
N TRP A 303 7.04 -2.54 22.11
CA TRP A 303 8.42 -2.67 22.64
C TRP A 303 9.50 -2.28 21.62
N HIS A 304 9.14 -2.04 20.36
CA HIS A 304 10.06 -1.68 19.28
C HIS A 304 9.73 -0.28 18.74
N SER A 305 10.72 0.40 18.15
CA SER A 305 10.55 1.72 17.49
C SER A 305 9.75 1.63 16.19
N THR A 306 9.87 0.50 15.48
CA THR A 306 9.41 0.29 14.10
C THR A 306 7.98 0.81 13.81
N PHE A 307 7.02 0.56 14.71
CA PHE A 307 5.60 0.91 14.54
C PHE A 307 5.09 2.00 15.50
N ARG A 308 5.99 2.87 15.97
CA ARG A 308 5.67 4.03 16.81
C ARG A 308 5.48 5.29 15.96
N GLY A 309 4.60 6.16 16.43
CA GLY A 309 4.24 7.40 15.72
C GLY A 309 3.31 7.16 14.53
N ASP A 310 3.01 8.24 13.83
CA ASP A 310 2.14 8.25 12.65
C ASP A 310 2.84 8.67 11.35
N CYS A 311 4.12 9.05 11.42
CA CYS A 311 4.99 9.29 10.28
C CYS A 311 6.46 9.23 10.67
N ASP A 312 7.34 9.27 9.67
CA ASP A 312 8.80 9.21 9.86
C ASP A 312 9.32 10.30 10.81
N ALA A 313 8.82 11.54 10.67
CA ALA A 313 9.18 12.68 11.51
C ALA A 313 8.88 12.47 13.02
N GLN A 314 7.98 11.55 13.35
CA GLN A 314 7.58 11.26 14.74
C GLN A 314 8.27 10.02 15.31
N ARG A 315 9.08 9.32 14.50
CA ARG A 315 9.77 8.11 14.95
C ARG A 315 10.95 8.47 15.83
N ASP A 316 11.02 7.78 16.96
CA ASP A 316 12.11 7.90 17.92
C ASP A 316 13.18 6.84 17.62
N ALA A 317 14.41 7.29 17.40
CA ALA A 317 15.55 6.44 17.09
C ALA A 317 16.12 5.72 18.33
N ASP A 318 15.68 6.08 19.54
CA ASP A 318 16.25 5.58 20.79
C ASP A 318 15.72 4.19 21.19
N PHE A 319 14.81 3.58 20.40
CA PHE A 319 14.21 2.27 20.68
C PHE A 319 14.69 1.17 19.72
N VAL A 320 14.72 -0.06 20.24
CA VAL A 320 15.18 -1.27 19.53
C VAL A 320 14.36 -1.51 18.26
N ASP A 321 15.06 -1.75 17.15
CA ASP A 321 14.46 -2.11 15.87
C ASP A 321 13.96 -3.57 15.89
N LEU A 322 12.77 -3.80 15.32
CA LEU A 322 12.13 -5.10 15.22
C LEU A 322 12.88 -6.06 14.30
N TRP A 323 13.37 -5.55 13.17
CA TRP A 323 13.79 -6.40 12.05
C TRP A 323 14.99 -7.29 12.35
N PRO A 324 16.04 -6.82 13.05
CA PRO A 324 17.16 -7.68 13.43
C PRO A 324 16.74 -8.88 14.27
N ALA A 325 15.80 -8.69 15.22
CA ALA A 325 15.29 -9.76 16.07
C ALA A 325 14.51 -10.82 15.28
N LEU A 326 13.63 -10.38 14.36
CA LEU A 326 12.89 -11.32 13.49
C LEU A 326 13.83 -12.03 12.51
N ALA A 327 14.80 -11.31 11.95
CA ALA A 327 15.75 -11.88 10.99
C ALA A 327 16.63 -12.96 11.62
N ALA A 328 17.01 -12.80 12.89
CA ALA A 328 17.84 -13.75 13.62
C ALA A 328 17.09 -15.03 14.04
N CYS A 329 15.76 -15.09 13.92
CA CYS A 329 14.97 -16.23 14.39
C CYS A 329 14.74 -17.27 13.27
N PRO A 330 15.36 -18.47 13.32
CA PRO A 330 15.22 -19.47 12.26
C PRO A 330 13.81 -20.04 12.14
N ALA A 331 13.05 -20.07 13.26
CA ALA A 331 11.67 -20.57 13.29
C ALA A 331 10.69 -19.71 12.47
N LEU A 332 11.08 -18.49 12.10
CA LEU A 332 10.27 -17.60 11.26
C LEU A 332 10.54 -17.79 9.76
N ARG A 333 11.49 -18.66 9.40
CA ARG A 333 11.89 -18.92 8.02
C ARG A 333 11.09 -20.08 7.41
N SER A 334 10.88 -20.02 6.10
CA SER A 334 10.32 -21.14 5.33
C SER A 334 11.44 -22.05 4.86
N GLY A 335 11.44 -23.31 5.32
CA GLY A 335 12.38 -24.32 4.82
C GLY A 335 12.15 -24.73 3.37
N ALA A 336 11.01 -24.35 2.79
CA ALA A 336 10.64 -24.62 1.40
C ALA A 336 10.92 -23.44 0.46
N TYR A 337 11.59 -22.38 0.95
CA TYR A 337 11.84 -21.19 0.14
C TYR A 337 12.74 -21.49 -1.05
N ASP A 338 12.23 -21.13 -2.22
CA ASP A 338 12.93 -21.11 -3.50
C ASP A 338 12.81 -19.70 -4.08
N ALA A 339 13.97 -19.07 -4.32
CA ALA A 339 14.07 -17.77 -4.96
C ALA A 339 13.50 -17.79 -6.40
N GLY A 340 13.39 -18.98 -7.00
CA GLY A 340 12.82 -19.23 -8.32
C GLY A 340 13.73 -18.74 -9.46
N ASP A 341 13.19 -18.77 -10.66
CA ASP A 341 13.87 -18.44 -11.92
C ASP A 341 13.94 -16.93 -12.25
N GLY A 342 13.51 -16.08 -11.33
CA GLY A 342 13.40 -14.63 -11.55
C GLY A 342 12.06 -14.18 -12.16
N ALA A 343 11.06 -15.05 -12.30
CA ALA A 343 9.71 -14.62 -12.65
C ALA A 343 9.18 -13.59 -11.63
N LEU A 344 8.86 -12.40 -12.16
CA LEU A 344 8.45 -11.25 -11.36
C LEU A 344 7.03 -11.42 -10.81
N PHE A 345 6.05 -11.70 -11.68
CA PHE A 345 4.65 -11.66 -11.31
C PHE A 345 4.16 -12.94 -10.61
N LEU A 346 3.87 -12.82 -9.31
CA LEU A 346 3.26 -13.84 -8.49
C LEU A 346 1.72 -13.76 -8.61
N LYS A 347 1.12 -14.72 -9.32
CA LYS A 347 -0.34 -14.73 -9.56
C LYS A 347 -1.10 -15.21 -8.34
N VAL A 348 -1.88 -14.34 -7.70
CA VAL A 348 -2.77 -14.71 -6.58
C VAL A 348 -4.22 -14.85 -7.07
N ASP A 349 -4.89 -15.92 -6.66
CA ASP A 349 -6.32 -16.14 -6.85
C ASP A 349 -7.11 -15.46 -5.72
N TYR A 350 -8.01 -14.55 -6.10
CA TYR A 350 -8.87 -13.76 -5.22
C TYR A 350 -10.37 -14.10 -5.41
N SER A 351 -10.67 -15.29 -5.94
CA SER A 351 -12.02 -15.86 -5.96
C SER A 351 -12.52 -16.14 -4.53
N ALA A 352 -13.84 -16.28 -4.37
CA ALA A 352 -14.46 -16.58 -3.08
C ALA A 352 -13.95 -17.91 -2.51
N GLN A 353 -13.71 -18.89 -3.39
CA GLN A 353 -13.23 -20.21 -3.03
C GLN A 353 -11.76 -20.20 -2.63
N ALA A 354 -10.95 -19.35 -3.27
CA ALA A 354 -9.52 -19.29 -3.03
C ALA A 354 -9.14 -18.51 -1.77
N VAL A 355 -9.85 -17.44 -1.42
CA VAL A 355 -9.56 -16.65 -0.20
C VAL A 355 -10.10 -17.37 1.03
N LYS A 356 -9.23 -17.60 2.03
CA LYS A 356 -9.55 -18.39 3.23
C LYS A 356 -9.49 -17.54 4.49
N LEU A 357 -10.20 -17.93 5.54
CA LEU A 357 -10.01 -17.32 6.86
C LEU A 357 -8.61 -17.65 7.38
N TRP A 358 -7.88 -16.64 7.85
CA TRP A 358 -6.62 -16.84 8.54
C TRP A 358 -6.87 -17.29 9.99
N ALA A 359 -7.19 -18.58 10.18
CA ALA A 359 -7.68 -19.14 11.44
C ALA A 359 -6.73 -18.87 12.62
N ARG A 360 -5.42 -19.13 12.46
CA ARG A 360 -4.43 -18.87 13.52
C ARG A 360 -4.37 -17.39 13.92
N CYS A 361 -4.66 -16.47 13.00
CA CYS A 361 -4.66 -15.05 13.32
C CYS A 361 -5.93 -14.60 14.06
N HIS A 362 -7.10 -15.10 13.66
CA HIS A 362 -8.39 -14.57 14.15
C HIS A 362 -9.09 -15.46 15.19
N VAL A 363 -8.81 -16.76 15.19
CA VAL A 363 -9.42 -17.75 16.10
C VAL A 363 -8.41 -18.28 17.13
N GLY A 364 -7.12 -18.29 16.78
CA GLY A 364 -6.05 -18.81 17.65
C GLY A 364 -5.92 -20.33 17.57
N ASP A 365 -5.60 -20.98 18.69
CA ASP A 365 -5.34 -22.44 18.77
C ASP A 365 -6.61 -23.31 18.86
N HIS A 366 -7.80 -22.69 18.81
CA HIS A 366 -9.09 -23.38 18.84
C HIS A 366 -9.77 -23.28 17.47
N PRO A 367 -9.36 -24.08 16.47
CA PRO A 367 -9.91 -23.99 15.13
C PRO A 367 -11.42 -24.21 15.12
N PRO A 368 -12.15 -23.62 14.17
CA PRO A 368 -13.59 -23.79 14.08
C PRO A 368 -13.96 -25.26 13.82
N PRO A 369 -15.17 -25.70 14.20
CA PRO A 369 -15.62 -27.09 14.11
C PRO A 369 -15.48 -27.74 12.73
N GLU A 370 -15.37 -26.95 11.65
CA GLU A 370 -15.36 -27.40 10.26
C GLU A 370 -13.99 -27.42 9.57
N GLU A 371 -12.86 -27.26 10.28
CA GLU A 371 -11.55 -27.64 9.71
C GLU A 371 -11.35 -29.16 9.58
N ALA A 372 -12.42 -29.96 9.79
CA ALA A 372 -12.52 -31.38 9.50
C ALA A 372 -13.48 -31.69 8.32
N ALA A 373 -13.28 -31.07 7.15
CA ALA A 373 -13.81 -31.61 5.90
C ALA A 373 -12.89 -31.22 4.71
N PRO A 374 -12.60 -32.17 3.80
CA PRO A 374 -11.49 -32.11 2.84
C PRO A 374 -11.59 -31.03 1.75
#